data_AF-A0A1U9N9T6-F1
#
_entry.id   AF-A0A1U9N9T6-F1
#
_cell.length_a   1.000
_cell.length_b   1.000
_cell.length_c   1.000
_cell.angle_alpha   90.00
_cell.angle_beta   90.00
_cell.angle_gamma   90.00
#
_symmetry.space_group_name_H-M   'P 1'
#
loop_
_entity.id
_entity.type
_entity.pdbx_description
1 polymer ?
#
loop_
_entity_poly.entity_id
_entity_poly.type
_entity_poly.pdbx_seq_one_letter_code
_entity_poly.pdbx_strand_id
1 'polypeptide(L)'
;MEIIQRLRASAAIVLMQLELHGRLAGIEWQQEKNRLQQLLIASVLGLVFLSCCLFCAGLLVITLGWSTDYRLHSIVGVLFFYSAGVVLCYLRCKHLAALGATAFAATRAEIAADIALIRSQL
;
A
#
# COMPACT_ATOMS: atom_id res chain seq x y z
N MET A 1 -47.60 18.88 -17.73
CA MET A 1 -46.81 17.99 -18.62
C MET A 1 -45.34 18.40 -18.71
N GLU A 2 -44.99 19.70 -18.73
CA GLU A 2 -43.59 20.19 -18.78
C GLU A 2 -42.68 19.67 -17.64
N ILE A 3 -43.17 19.60 -16.40
CA ILE A 3 -42.35 19.26 -15.22
C ILE A 3 -41.79 17.83 -15.32
N ILE A 4 -42.58 16.89 -15.84
CA ILE A 4 -42.20 15.48 -16.01
C ILE A 4 -41.15 15.33 -17.12
N GLN A 5 -41.24 16.13 -18.18
CA GLN A 5 -40.23 16.16 -19.25
C GLN A 5 -38.91 16.75 -18.77
N ARG A 6 -38.94 17.82 -17.97
CA ARG A 6 -37.72 18.40 -17.38
C ARG A 6 -37.05 17.42 -16.41
N LEU A 7 -37.80 16.73 -15.56
CA LEU A 7 -37.28 15.69 -14.68
C LEU A 7 -36.62 14.53 -15.46
N ARG A 8 -37.25 14.07 -16.54
CA ARG A 8 -36.67 13.04 -17.42
C ARG A 8 -35.37 13.49 -18.09
N ALA A 9 -35.33 14.73 -18.58
CA ALA A 9 -34.13 15.29 -19.21
C ALA A 9 -32.99 15.43 -18.19
N SER A 10 -33.27 15.94 -16.99
CA SER A 10 -32.30 16.04 -15.90
C SER A 10 -31.78 14.68 -15.44
N ALA A 11 -32.66 13.67 -15.33
CA ALA A 11 -32.27 12.30 -14.97
C ALA A 11 -31.36 11.66 -16.03
N ALA A 12 -31.64 11.88 -17.32
CA ALA A 12 -30.80 11.38 -18.40
C ALA A 12 -29.39 12.01 -18.40
N ILE A 13 -29.30 13.32 -18.11
CA ILE A 13 -28.01 14.03 -18.00
C ILE A 13 -27.20 13.49 -16.82
N VAL A 14 -27.82 13.31 -15.66
CA VAL A 14 -27.15 12.79 -14.46
C VAL A 14 -26.66 11.35 -14.68
N LEU A 15 -27.45 10.49 -15.32
CA LEU A 15 -27.06 9.12 -15.65
C LEU A 15 -25.87 9.08 -16.63
N MET A 16 -25.88 9.93 -17.66
CA MET A 16 -24.80 10.03 -18.62
C MET A 16 -23.50 10.52 -17.96
N GLN A 17 -23.61 11.44 -17.00
CA GLN A 17 -22.48 11.96 -16.25
C GLN A 17 -21.90 10.91 -15.28
N LEU A 18 -22.75 10.15 -14.60
CA LEU A 18 -22.37 9.02 -13.75
C LEU A 18 -21.67 7.90 -14.55
N GLU A 19 -22.17 7.57 -15.74
CA GLU A 19 -21.53 6.57 -16.61
C GLU A 19 -20.13 7.03 -17.02
N LEU A 20 -19.98 8.30 -17.40
CA LEU A 20 -18.69 8.87 -17.78
C LEU A 20 -17.70 8.89 -16.60
N HIS A 21 -18.14 9.35 -15.42
CA HIS A 21 -17.30 9.36 -14.21
C HIS A 21 -16.98 7.94 -13.73
N GLY A 22 -17.90 6.98 -13.86
CA GLY A 22 -17.66 5.58 -13.53
C GLY A 22 -16.61 4.95 -14.45
N ARG A 23 -16.66 5.24 -15.76
CA ARG A 23 -15.63 4.82 -16.71
C ARG A 23 -14.28 5.45 -16.40
N LEU A 24 -14.25 6.75 -16.08
CA LEU A 24 -13.02 7.47 -15.74
C LEU A 24 -12.40 6.91 -14.44
N ALA A 25 -13.20 6.73 -13.40
CA ALA A 25 -12.77 6.14 -12.13
C ALA A 25 -12.22 4.71 -12.32
N GLY A 26 -12.82 3.92 -13.22
CA GLY A 26 -12.31 2.59 -13.57
C GLY A 26 -10.93 2.63 -14.23
N ILE A 27 -10.69 3.59 -15.13
CA ILE A 27 -9.39 3.80 -15.77
C ILE A 27 -8.35 4.27 -14.76
N GLU A 28 -8.68 5.28 -13.95
CA GLU A 28 -7.81 5.81 -12.90
C GLU A 28 -7.43 4.72 -11.88
N TRP A 29 -8.39 3.86 -11.51
CA TRP A 29 -8.14 2.72 -10.64
C TRP A 29 -7.17 1.71 -11.25
N GLN A 30 -7.32 1.36 -12.54
CA GLN A 30 -6.37 0.47 -13.22
C GLN A 30 -4.98 1.08 -13.33
N GLN A 31 -4.91 2.39 -13.60
CA GLN A 31 -3.64 3.12 -13.67
C GLN A 31 -2.94 3.13 -12.31
N GLU A 32 -3.66 3.44 -11.23
CA GLU A 32 -3.11 3.44 -9.88
C GLU A 32 -2.69 2.03 -9.44
N LYS A 33 -3.49 1.01 -9.77
CA LYS A 33 -3.14 -0.39 -9.52
C LYS A 33 -1.84 -0.78 -10.22
N ASN A 34 -1.68 -0.43 -11.50
CA ASN A 34 -0.46 -0.70 -12.25
C ASN A 34 0.74 0.06 -11.64
N ARG A 35 0.56 1.32 -11.25
CA ARG A 35 1.59 2.12 -10.57
C ARG A 35 2.03 1.49 -9.26
N LEU A 36 1.08 1.06 -8.42
CA LEU A 36 1.35 0.39 -7.14
C LEU A 36 2.03 -0.97 -7.35
N GLN A 37 1.63 -1.72 -8.38
CA GLN A 37 2.28 -2.99 -8.73
C GLN A 37 3.75 -2.78 -9.13
N GLN A 38 4.03 -1.79 -9.99
CA GLN A 38 5.40 -1.44 -10.38
C GLN A 38 6.23 -0.97 -9.19
N LEU A 39 5.65 -0.11 -8.34
CA LEU A 39 6.29 0.36 -7.11
C LEU A 39 6.64 -0.80 -6.18
N LEU A 40 5.72 -1.76 -6.03
CA LEU A 40 5.92 -2.94 -5.18
C LEU A 40 7.06 -3.82 -5.70
N ILE A 41 7.08 -4.10 -7.01
CA ILE A 41 8.15 -4.87 -7.64
C ILE A 41 9.50 -4.16 -7.47
N ALA A 42 9.57 -2.86 -7.77
CA ALA A 42 10.79 -2.06 -7.60
C ALA A 42 11.26 -2.02 -6.14
N SER A 43 10.32 -1.90 -5.19
CA SER A 43 10.62 -1.88 -3.76
C SER A 43 11.15 -3.23 -3.26
N VAL A 44 10.55 -4.34 -3.69
CA VAL A 44 11.02 -5.70 -3.35
C VAL A 44 12.41 -5.93 -3.93
N LEU A 45 12.62 -5.59 -5.21
CA LEU A 45 13.93 -5.74 -5.85
C LEU A 45 15.00 -4.87 -5.15
N GLY A 46 14.65 -3.62 -4.83
CA GLY A 46 15.50 -2.71 -4.06
C GLY A 46 15.86 -3.26 -2.69
N LEU A 47 14.91 -3.87 -1.97
CA LEU A 47 15.13 -4.54 -0.69
C LEU A 47 16.11 -5.71 -0.80
N VAL A 48 16.01 -6.52 -1.85
CA VAL A 48 16.94 -7.64 -2.09
C VAL A 48 18.36 -7.13 -2.32
N PHE A 49 18.54 -6.14 -3.20
CA PHE A 49 19.86 -5.55 -3.45
C PHE A 49 20.42 -4.84 -2.22
N LEU A 50 19.59 -4.10 -1.48
CA LEU A 50 19.99 -3.46 -0.23
C LEU A 50 20.45 -4.49 0.80
N SER A 51 19.74 -5.60 0.93
CA SER A 51 20.09 -6.70 1.85
C SER A 51 21.42 -7.35 1.47
N CYS A 52 21.66 -7.55 0.17
CA CYS A 52 22.95 -8.03 -0.34
C CYS A 52 24.09 -7.05 -0.04
N CYS A 53 23.89 -5.75 -0.30
CA CYS A 53 24.85 -4.70 0.03
C CYS A 53 25.16 -4.65 1.53
N LEU A 54 24.12 -4.71 2.38
CA LEU A 54 24.29 -4.78 3.83
C LEU A 54 25.12 -6.00 4.20
N PHE A 55 24.76 -7.19 3.73
CA PHE A 55 25.50 -8.42 3.99
C PHE A 55 26.99 -8.30 3.64
N CYS A 56 27.30 -7.82 2.43
CA CYS A 56 28.68 -7.56 2.00
C CYS A 56 29.39 -6.52 2.88
N ALA A 57 28.70 -5.45 3.29
CA ALA A 57 29.25 -4.46 4.20
C ALA A 57 29.56 -5.06 5.59
N GLY A 58 28.68 -5.91 6.13
CA GLY A 58 28.94 -6.61 7.39
C GLY A 58 30.14 -7.57 7.28
N LEU A 59 30.25 -8.30 6.17
CA LEU A 59 31.44 -9.11 5.90
C LEU A 59 32.71 -8.26 5.86
N LEU A 60 32.67 -7.11 5.18
CA LEU A 60 33.80 -6.18 5.12
C LEU A 60 34.20 -5.65 6.51
N VAL A 61 33.24 -5.31 7.36
CA VAL A 61 33.51 -4.88 8.75
C VAL A 61 34.16 -6.01 9.55
N ILE A 62 33.69 -7.24 9.39
CA ILE A 62 34.24 -8.40 10.08
C ILE A 62 35.66 -8.70 9.58
N THR A 63 35.91 -8.68 8.27
CA THR A 63 37.24 -8.98 7.70
C THR A 63 38.28 -7.92 8.09
N LEU A 64 37.91 -6.63 8.12
CA LEU A 64 38.78 -5.57 8.61
C LEU A 64 39.06 -5.71 10.12
N GLY A 65 38.05 -6.07 10.90
CA GLY A 65 38.20 -6.32 12.33
C GLY A 65 39.00 -7.59 12.66
N TRP A 66 39.10 -8.53 11.71
CA TRP A 66 39.68 -9.85 11.94
C TRP A 66 41.18 -9.84 12.22
N SER A 67 41.95 -8.90 11.66
CA SER A 67 43.39 -8.82 11.97
C SER A 67 43.70 -8.11 13.28
N THR A 68 42.70 -7.48 13.91
CA THR A 68 42.86 -6.65 15.11
C THR A 68 42.35 -7.38 16.36
N ASP A 69 42.72 -6.94 17.58
CA ASP A 69 42.17 -7.49 18.84
C ASP A 69 40.66 -7.23 19.02
N TYR A 70 40.08 -6.36 18.19
CA TYR A 70 38.66 -5.97 18.24
C TYR A 70 37.70 -6.92 17.50
N ARG A 71 38.11 -8.14 17.13
CA ARG A 71 37.28 -9.09 16.34
C ARG A 71 35.87 -9.26 16.90
N LEU A 72 35.77 -9.46 18.21
CA LEU A 72 34.48 -9.62 18.90
C LEU A 72 33.63 -8.35 18.84
N HIS A 73 34.26 -7.17 18.98
CA HIS A 73 33.55 -5.88 18.90
C HIS A 73 32.99 -5.64 17.49
N SER A 74 33.73 -6.00 16.43
CA SER A 74 33.26 -5.91 15.05
C SER A 74 32.04 -6.81 14.80
N ILE A 75 32.06 -8.05 15.29
CA ILE A 75 30.93 -8.99 15.16
C ILE A 75 29.71 -8.47 15.92
N VAL A 76 29.89 -8.05 17.17
CA VAL A 76 28.80 -7.52 18.02
C VAL A 76 28.21 -6.26 17.39
N GLY A 77 29.04 -5.37 16.84
CA GLY A 77 28.59 -4.15 16.16
C GLY A 77 27.71 -4.46 14.94
N VAL A 78 28.12 -5.38 14.07
CA VAL A 78 27.33 -5.80 12.91
C VAL A 78 26.00 -6.45 13.35
N LEU A 79 26.04 -7.32 14.37
CA LEU A 79 24.84 -7.98 14.89
C LEU A 79 23.85 -6.96 15.48
N PHE A 80 24.34 -5.99 16.26
CA PHE A 80 23.52 -4.94 16.83
C PHE A 80 22.89 -4.07 15.73
N PHE A 81 23.67 -3.70 14.70
CA PHE A 81 23.17 -2.91 13.58
C PHE A 81 22.06 -3.63 12.80
N TYR A 82 22.24 -4.92 12.48
CA TYR A 82 21.22 -5.68 11.77
C TYR A 82 19.97 -5.93 12.61
N SER A 83 20.12 -6.26 13.89
CA SER A 83 18.98 -6.46 14.79
C SER A 83 18.15 -5.19 14.96
N ALA A 84 18.80 -4.02 15.08
CA ALA A 84 18.10 -2.72 15.09
C ALA A 84 17.30 -2.50 13.81
N GLY A 85 17.88 -2.81 12.64
CA GLY A 85 17.19 -2.76 11.35
C GLY A 85 15.94 -3.65 11.30
N VAL A 86 16.06 -4.90 11.77
CA VAL A 86 14.94 -5.85 11.84
C VAL A 86 13.81 -5.33 12.73
N VAL A 87 14.14 -4.81 13.92
CA VAL A 87 13.15 -4.25 14.85
C VAL A 87 12.42 -3.06 14.23
N LEU A 88 13.14 -2.13 13.60
CA LEU A 88 12.53 -0.97 12.94
C LEU A 88 11.57 -1.40 11.81
N CYS A 89 12.00 -2.33 10.95
CA CYS A 89 11.15 -2.86 9.87
C CYS A 89 9.91 -3.57 10.43
N TYR A 90 10.07 -4.39 11.46
CA TYR A 90 8.96 -5.09 12.11
C TYR A 90 7.91 -4.11 12.67
N LEU A 91 8.36 -3.08 13.39
CA LEU A 91 7.46 -2.06 13.95
C LEU A 91 6.72 -1.30 12.86
N ARG A 92 7.40 -0.95 11.76
CA ARG A 92 6.78 -0.26 10.61
C ARG A 92 5.76 -1.15 9.90
N CYS A 93 6.08 -2.42 9.65
CA CYS A 93 5.15 -3.39 9.07
C CYS A 93 3.92 -3.57 9.96
N LYS A 94 4.11 -3.70 11.28
CA LYS A 94 3.01 -3.81 12.25
C LYS A 94 2.09 -2.57 12.22
N HIS A 95 2.67 -1.37 12.16
CA HIS A 95 1.91 -0.13 12.06
C HIS A 95 1.11 -0.03 10.76
N LEU A 96 1.73 -0.34 9.62
CA LEU A 96 1.06 -0.32 8.31
C LEU A 96 -0.04 -1.38 8.21
N ALA A 97 0.17 -2.58 8.76
CA ALA A 97 -0.84 -3.63 8.81
C ALA A 97 -2.06 -3.21 9.66
N ALA A 98 -1.82 -2.53 10.78
CA ALA A 98 -2.90 -2.02 11.63
C ALA A 98 -3.75 -0.96 10.90
N LEU A 99 -3.14 -0.08 10.11
CA LEU A 99 -3.86 0.89 9.27
C LEU A 99 -4.73 0.22 8.20
N GLY A 100 -4.26 -0.90 7.63
CA GLY A 100 -4.99 -1.68 6.63
C GLY A 100 -6.25 -2.36 7.17
N ALA A 101 -6.25 -2.79 8.45
CA ALA A 101 -7.37 -3.50 9.06
C ALA A 101 -8.67 -2.66 9.10
N THR A 102 -8.56 -1.33 9.18
CA THR A 102 -9.69 -0.39 9.15
C THR A 102 -9.94 0.21 7.78
N ALA A 103 -9.13 -0.09 6.77
CA ALA A 103 -9.26 0.49 5.44
C ALA A 103 -10.63 0.13 4.83
N PHE A 104 -11.30 1.13 4.27
CA PHE A 104 -12.62 1.03 3.61
C PHE A 104 -13.76 0.50 4.51
N ALA A 105 -13.60 0.50 5.84
CA ALA A 105 -14.67 0.07 6.74
C ALA A 105 -15.93 0.93 6.61
N ALA A 106 -15.76 2.26 6.53
CA ALA A 106 -16.85 3.20 6.29
C ALA A 106 -17.52 2.98 4.93
N THR A 107 -16.73 2.88 3.85
CA THR A 107 -17.25 2.64 2.49
C THR A 107 -18.01 1.31 2.38
N ARG A 108 -17.52 0.23 3.03
CA ARG A 108 -18.23 -1.05 3.06
C ARG A 108 -19.54 -0.97 3.84
N ALA A 109 -19.55 -0.23 4.96
CA ALA A 109 -20.75 -0.03 5.76
C ALA A 109 -21.80 0.79 5.00
N GLU A 110 -21.36 1.82 4.26
CA GLU A 110 -22.21 2.67 3.44
C GLU A 110 -22.81 1.89 2.25
N ILE A 111 -21.99 1.12 1.52
CA ILE A 111 -22.47 0.23 0.45
C ILE A 111 -23.48 -0.81 0.99
N ALA A 112 -23.23 -1.37 2.18
CA ALA A 112 -24.14 -2.32 2.80
C ALA A 112 -25.48 -1.67 3.16
N ALA A 113 -25.47 -0.41 3.65
CA ALA A 113 -26.66 0.36 3.93
C ALA A 113 -27.45 0.66 2.64
N ASP A 114 -26.77 1.07 1.57
CA ASP A 114 -27.40 1.33 0.26
C ASP A 114 -28.06 0.07 -0.31
N ILE A 115 -27.38 -1.09 -0.24
CA ILE A 115 -27.94 -2.37 -0.68
C ILE A 115 -29.18 -2.75 0.14
N ALA A 116 -29.14 -2.57 1.46
CA ALA A 116 -30.28 -2.84 2.33
C ALA A 116 -31.49 -1.96 1.99
N LEU A 117 -31.24 -0.67 1.67
CA LEU A 117 -32.27 0.27 1.29
C LEU A 117 -32.91 -0.11 -0.06
N ILE A 118 -32.11 -0.45 -1.07
CA ILE A 118 -32.61 -0.94 -2.37
C ILE A 118 -33.44 -2.22 -2.19
N ARG A 119 -32.96 -3.16 -1.37
CA ARG A 119 -33.67 -4.42 -1.10
C ARG A 119 -34.99 -4.22 -0.37
N SER A 120 -35.13 -3.15 0.41
CA SER A 120 -36.38 -2.82 1.11
C SER A 120 -37.44 -2.18 0.20
N GLN A 121 -37.06 -1.71 -0.99
CA GLN A 121 -37.97 -1.09 -1.96
C GLN A 121 -38.35 -2.02 -3.13
N LEU A 122 -37.82 -3.25 -3.14
CA LEU A 122 -38.19 -4.35 -4.04
C LEU A 122 -39.16 -5.30 -3.33
#